data_AF-A0A368GNY6-F1
#
_entry.id   AF-A0A368GNY6-F1
#
_cell.length_a   1.000
_cell.length_b   1.000
_cell.length_c   1.000
_cell.angle_alpha   90.00
_cell.angle_beta   90.00
_cell.angle_gamma   90.00
#
_symmetry.space_group_name_H-M   'P 1'
#
loop_
_entity.id
_entity.type
_entity.pdbx_description
1 polymer ?
#
loop_
_entity_poly.entity_id
_entity_poly.type
_entity_poly.pdbx_seq_one_letter_code
_entity_poly.pdbx_strand_id
1 'polypeptide(L)'
;MCIVAQHSKREFRSRFHEGRSTLVMSSFNFQLNELCTEAGVSRVFLATDAPATEVKELSSLMRFPVIQYKNDELPDGAVAIVDQWICAHARVFIGSHVSTFSYRIQEDREILGFPPKTTFNRLCPDAEPKCEQPAKWTIVYS
;
A
#
# COMPACT_ATOMS: atom_id res chain seq x y z
N MET A 1 9.18 9.63 3.33
CA MET A 1 7.81 9.16 3.62
C MET A 1 7.69 7.77 3.01
N CYS A 2 7.39 6.76 3.82
CA CYS A 2 7.02 5.44 3.29
C CYS A 2 5.52 5.50 3.05
N ILE A 3 5.05 4.90 1.97
CA ILE A 3 3.64 4.95 1.67
C ILE A 3 3.17 3.55 1.35
N VAL A 4 2.13 3.16 2.06
CA VAL A 4 1.40 1.91 1.86
C VAL A 4 0.11 2.31 1.17
N ALA A 5 -0.06 1.94 -0.10
CA ALA A 5 -1.40 1.96 -0.67
C ALA A 5 -1.98 0.57 -0.56
N GLN A 6 -2.97 0.44 0.31
CA GLN A 6 -3.80 -0.74 0.38
C GLN A 6 -5.21 -0.35 -0.06
N HIS A 7 -5.44 -0.39 -1.37
CA HIS A 7 -6.77 -0.24 -1.92
C HIS A 7 -7.43 -1.61 -2.05
N SER A 8 -8.43 -1.89 -1.20
CA SER A 8 -9.51 -2.81 -1.56
C SER A 8 -10.63 -2.83 -0.52
N LYS A 9 -11.80 -2.36 -0.97
CA LYS A 9 -13.18 -2.44 -0.45
C LYS A 9 -13.61 -3.85 0.01
N ARG A 10 -12.73 -4.85 -0.09
CA ARG A 10 -12.99 -6.26 0.23
C ARG A 10 -11.82 -6.99 0.92
N GLU A 11 -10.59 -6.48 0.93
CA GLU A 11 -9.45 -7.24 1.49
C GLU A 11 -9.41 -7.23 3.02
N PHE A 12 -9.90 -6.17 3.68
CA PHE A 12 -9.88 -6.14 5.15
C PHE A 12 -10.93 -7.07 5.77
N ARG A 13 -12.09 -7.26 5.13
CA ARG A 13 -13.24 -7.95 5.74
C ARG A 13 -13.62 -9.30 5.10
N SER A 14 -13.29 -9.56 3.83
CA SER A 14 -13.86 -10.73 3.11
C SER A 14 -12.88 -11.83 2.70
N ARG A 15 -11.62 -11.78 3.15
CA ARG A 15 -10.71 -12.92 3.02
C ARG A 15 -10.25 -13.54 4.34
N PHE A 16 -10.70 -13.07 5.50
CA PHE A 16 -10.47 -13.79 6.76
C PHE A 16 -11.13 -15.17 6.85
N HIS A 17 -11.94 -15.60 5.85
CA HIS A 17 -12.66 -16.87 5.89
C HIS A 17 -12.72 -17.74 4.62
N GLU A 18 -12.01 -17.44 3.52
CA GLU A 18 -12.05 -18.33 2.35
C GLU A 18 -10.67 -18.58 1.70
N GLY A 19 -10.01 -19.63 2.17
CA GLY A 19 -9.34 -20.62 1.31
C GLY A 19 -7.98 -20.33 0.67
N ARG A 20 -7.51 -19.09 0.51
CA ARG A 20 -6.14 -18.82 -0.05
C ARG A 20 -5.49 -17.56 0.51
N SER A 21 -4.38 -17.79 1.23
CA SER A 21 -3.27 -16.87 1.55
C SER A 21 -3.69 -15.53 2.20
N THR A 22 -3.99 -15.56 3.50
CA THR A 22 -4.37 -14.39 4.31
C THR A 22 -3.16 -13.73 5.00
N LEU A 23 -3.17 -12.39 5.03
CA LEU A 23 -2.29 -11.56 5.85
C LEU A 23 -3.00 -11.25 7.17
N VAL A 24 -2.43 -11.62 8.31
CA VAL A 24 -2.92 -11.21 9.63
C VAL A 24 -2.42 -9.80 9.95
N MET A 25 -3.23 -8.99 10.65
CA MET A 25 -2.91 -7.61 11.04
C MET A 25 -1.54 -7.48 11.74
N SER A 26 -1.22 -8.41 12.64
CA SER A 26 0.06 -8.43 13.37
C SER A 26 1.25 -8.50 12.43
N SER A 27 1.17 -9.38 11.43
CA SER A 27 2.25 -9.62 10.48
C SER A 27 2.35 -8.54 9.42
N PHE A 28 1.21 -7.99 9.01
CA PHE A 28 1.14 -6.81 8.17
C PHE A 28 1.87 -5.63 8.82
N ASN A 29 1.54 -5.32 10.07
CA ASN A 29 2.21 -4.26 10.84
C ASN A 29 3.71 -4.54 11.02
N PHE A 30 4.10 -5.79 11.31
CA PHE A 30 5.51 -6.16 11.42
C PHE A 30 6.27 -5.89 10.12
N GLN A 31 5.78 -6.40 8.98
CA GLN A 31 6.41 -6.20 7.67
C GLN A 31 6.50 -4.71 7.30
N LEU A 32 5.44 -3.95 7.57
CA LEU A 32 5.44 -2.50 7.33
C LEU A 32 6.47 -1.77 8.17
N ASN A 33 6.54 -2.10 9.47
CA ASN A 33 7.47 -1.46 10.38
C ASN A 33 8.92 -1.72 9.98
N GLU A 34 9.27 -2.95 9.58
CA GLU A 34 10.62 -3.28 9.13
C GLU A 34 10.96 -2.55 7.83
N LEU A 35 10.05 -2.57 6.84
CA LEU A 35 10.27 -1.86 5.58
C LEU A 35 10.41 -0.34 5.79
N CYS A 36 9.63 0.24 6.71
CA CYS A 36 9.74 1.66 7.03
C CYS A 36 11.09 2.01 7.68
N THR A 37 11.58 1.14 8.57
CA THR A 37 12.90 1.28 9.20
C THR A 37 14.02 1.17 8.16
N GLU A 38 13.98 0.14 7.30
CA GLU A 38 14.97 -0.06 6.23
C GLU A 38 14.97 1.11 5.22
N ALA A 39 13.80 1.64 4.89
CA ALA A 39 13.65 2.78 4.00
C ALA A 39 14.05 4.12 4.64
N GLY A 40 14.33 4.16 5.94
CA GLY A 40 14.70 5.37 6.68
C GLY A 40 13.64 6.47 6.57
N VAL A 41 12.38 6.13 6.83
CA VAL A 41 11.26 7.08 6.75
C VAL A 41 10.75 7.46 8.14
N SER A 42 10.08 8.62 8.24
CA SER A 42 9.55 9.14 9.51
C SER A 42 8.03 9.05 9.65
N ARG A 43 7.31 8.67 8.58
CA ARG A 43 5.84 8.64 8.52
C ARG A 43 5.35 7.69 7.43
N VAL A 44 4.15 7.17 7.65
CA VAL A 44 3.45 6.25 6.76
C VAL A 44 2.18 6.90 6.25
N PHE A 45 2.03 7.00 4.92
CA PHE A 45 0.73 7.34 4.33
C PHE A 45 -0.04 6.08 4.02
N LEU A 46 -1.32 6.08 4.35
CA LEU A 46 -2.22 4.96 4.14
C LEU A 46 -3.38 5.36 3.24
N ALA A 47 -3.29 4.98 1.96
CA ALA A 47 -4.41 5.04 1.02
C ALA A 47 -5.24 3.77 1.19
N THR A 48 -6.43 3.88 1.80
CA THR A 48 -7.32 2.74 2.03
C THR A 48 -8.78 3.18 2.09
N ASP A 49 -9.66 2.29 1.68
CA ASP A 49 -11.12 2.36 1.82
C ASP A 49 -11.63 1.59 3.05
N ALA A 50 -10.73 1.13 3.92
CA ALA A 50 -11.07 0.51 5.19
C ALA A 50 -11.81 1.49 6.14
N PRO A 51 -12.76 1.00 6.96
CA PRO A 51 -13.41 1.80 7.98
C PRO A 51 -12.42 2.39 8.98
N ALA A 52 -12.79 3.54 9.55
CA ALA A 52 -11.94 4.28 10.50
C ALA A 52 -11.52 3.45 11.73
N THR A 53 -12.30 2.44 12.11
CA THR A 53 -11.97 1.51 13.21
C THR A 53 -10.74 0.68 12.90
N GLU A 54 -10.64 0.13 11.70
CA GLU A 54 -9.52 -0.71 11.25
C GLU A 54 -8.25 0.15 11.06
N VAL A 55 -8.41 1.36 10.51
CA VAL A 55 -7.30 2.32 10.40
C VAL A 55 -6.76 2.70 11.77
N LYS A 56 -7.64 2.92 12.76
CA LYS A 56 -7.26 3.26 14.13
C LYS A 56 -6.53 2.10 14.81
N GLU A 57 -6.99 0.87 14.60
CA GLU A 57 -6.33 -0.33 15.08
C GLU A 57 -4.93 -0.45 14.49
N LEU A 58 -4.79 -0.39 13.17
CA LEU A 58 -3.49 -0.43 12.49
C LEU A 58 -2.57 0.71 12.99
N SER A 59 -3.09 1.94 13.08
CA SER A 59 -2.33 3.08 13.55
C SER A 59 -1.84 2.92 14.99
N SER A 60 -2.55 2.16 15.84
CA SER A 60 -2.11 1.87 17.21
C SER A 60 -0.97 0.85 17.28
N LEU A 61 -0.83 0.02 16.24
CA LEU A 61 0.17 -1.04 16.15
C LEU A 61 1.46 -0.56 15.45
N MET A 62 1.38 0.48 14.62
CA MET A 62 2.50 1.02 13.85
C MET A 62 3.50 1.81 14.73
N ARG A 63 4.80 1.65 14.46
CA ARG A 63 5.87 2.46 15.10
C ARG A 63 5.91 3.90 14.58
N PHE A 64 5.41 4.12 13.37
CA PHE A 64 5.46 5.39 12.66
C PHE A 64 4.06 6.01 12.59
N PRO A 65 3.94 7.34 12.64
CA PRO A 65 2.65 8.02 12.46
C PRO A 65 2.02 7.63 11.12
N VAL A 66 0.77 7.15 11.19
CA VAL A 66 -0.07 6.86 10.03
C VAL A 66 -0.89 8.10 9.69
N ILE A 67 -0.80 8.55 8.44
CA ILE A 67 -1.53 9.71 7.92
C ILE A 67 -2.41 9.32 6.74
N GLN A 68 -3.56 9.97 6.62
CA GLN A 68 -4.50 9.79 5.51
C GLN A 68 -4.90 11.16 4.96
N TYR A 69 -5.18 11.22 3.66
CA TYR A 69 -5.86 12.36 3.08
C TYR A 69 -7.37 12.20 3.28
N LYS A 70 -8.04 13.24 3.77
CA LYS A 70 -9.49 13.28 3.92
C LYS A 70 -9.99 14.64 3.45
N ASN A 71 -11.03 14.62 2.63
CA ASN A 71 -11.70 15.81 2.17
C ASN A 71 -13.17 15.49 1.91
N ASP A 72 -14.05 16.02 2.77
CA ASP A 72 -15.49 15.76 2.72
C ASP A 72 -16.20 16.55 1.60
N GLU A 73 -15.51 17.53 1.00
CA GLU A 73 -16.03 18.34 -0.11
C GLU A 73 -15.76 17.71 -1.48
N LEU A 74 -14.78 16.80 -1.55
CA LEU A 74 -14.40 16.13 -2.79
C LEU A 74 -15.15 14.81 -2.95
N PRO A 75 -15.55 14.44 -4.18
CA PRO A 75 -16.08 13.11 -4.45
C PRO A 75 -15.00 12.05 -4.20
N ASP A 76 -15.41 10.84 -3.79
CA ASP A 76 -14.52 9.70 -3.52
C ASP A 76 -13.48 9.45 -4.63
N GLY A 77 -13.89 9.63 -5.89
CA GLY A 77 -12.99 9.49 -7.04
C GLY A 77 -11.86 10.51 -7.06
N ALA A 78 -12.14 11.76 -6.68
CA ALA A 78 -11.12 12.80 -6.59
C ALA A 78 -10.16 12.55 -5.41
N VAL A 79 -10.69 12.12 -4.27
CA VAL A 79 -9.88 11.68 -3.12
C VAL A 79 -8.96 10.52 -3.51
N ALA A 80 -9.47 9.53 -4.26
CA ALA A 80 -8.70 8.40 -4.75
C ALA A 80 -7.55 8.80 -5.70
N ILE A 81 -7.73 9.83 -6.53
CA ILE A 81 -6.65 10.37 -7.38
C ILE A 81 -5.59 11.08 -6.53
N VAL A 82 -5.99 11.86 -5.52
CA VAL A 82 -5.05 12.49 -4.59
C VAL A 82 -4.23 11.44 -3.85
N ASP A 83 -4.88 10.37 -3.39
CA ASP A 83 -4.21 9.23 -2.77
C ASP A 83 -3.17 8.60 -3.72
N GLN A 84 -3.56 8.30 -4.97
CA GLN A 84 -2.64 7.75 -5.97
C GLN A 84 -1.43 8.66 -6.18
N TRP A 85 -1.65 9.97 -6.33
CA TRP A 85 -0.59 10.94 -6.54
C TRP A 85 0.37 11.03 -5.35
N ILE A 86 -0.17 11.05 -4.13
CA ILE A 86 0.64 11.01 -2.91
C ILE A 86 1.48 9.73 -2.87
N CYS A 87 0.86 8.58 -3.14
CA CYS A 87 1.54 7.28 -3.20
C CYS A 87 2.61 7.20 -4.29
N ALA A 88 2.40 7.82 -5.44
CA ALA A 88 3.37 7.85 -6.53
C ALA A 88 4.66 8.59 -6.12
N HIS A 89 4.57 9.59 -5.25
CA HIS A 89 5.72 10.38 -4.77
C HIS A 89 6.42 9.79 -3.53
N ALA A 90 6.03 8.59 -3.10
CA ALA A 90 6.63 7.91 -1.96
C ALA A 90 8.12 7.60 -2.18
N ARG A 91 8.89 7.53 -1.08
CA ARG A 91 10.25 6.97 -1.15
C ARG A 91 10.21 5.47 -1.48
N VAL A 92 9.27 4.76 -0.85
CA VAL A 92 8.98 3.35 -1.09
C VAL A 92 7.48 3.19 -1.14
N PHE A 93 7.01 2.48 -2.16
CA PHE A 93 5.63 2.12 -2.37
C PHE A 93 5.43 0.63 -2.16
N ILE A 94 4.32 0.27 -1.51
CA ILE A 94 3.85 -1.10 -1.37
C ILE A 94 2.36 -1.13 -1.72
N GLY A 95 1.99 -2.05 -2.60
CA GLY A 95 0.62 -2.24 -3.09
C GLY A 95 -0.06 -3.51 -2.58
N SER A 96 -1.36 -3.58 -2.82
CA SER A 96 -2.17 -4.79 -2.65
C SER A 96 -2.02 -5.75 -3.83
N HIS A 97 -2.26 -7.04 -3.58
CA HIS A 97 -2.24 -8.07 -4.62
C HIS A 97 -3.42 -7.89 -5.59
N VAL A 98 -3.14 -7.79 -6.90
CA VAL A 98 -4.17 -7.72 -7.95
C VAL A 98 -5.11 -6.52 -7.78
N SER A 99 -4.61 -5.41 -7.24
CA SER A 99 -5.36 -4.16 -7.13
C SER A 99 -5.06 -3.24 -8.31
N THR A 100 -6.07 -2.93 -9.13
CA THR A 100 -5.93 -1.99 -10.27
C THR A 100 -5.50 -0.61 -9.81
N PHE A 101 -5.88 -0.19 -8.60
CA PHE A 101 -5.39 1.03 -7.97
C PHE A 101 -3.89 1.00 -7.72
N SER A 102 -3.35 -0.14 -7.27
CA SER A 102 -1.90 -0.31 -7.09
C SER A 102 -1.15 -0.31 -8.42
N TYR A 103 -1.73 -0.88 -9.48
CA TYR A 103 -1.14 -0.85 -10.82
C TYR A 103 -0.99 0.57 -11.36
N ARG A 104 -2.01 1.43 -11.18
CA ARG A 104 -1.91 2.84 -11.60
C ARG A 104 -0.79 3.59 -10.88
N ILE A 105 -0.62 3.35 -9.59
CA ILE A 105 0.50 3.96 -8.83
C ILE A 105 1.85 3.42 -9.32
N GLN A 106 1.95 2.12 -9.65
CA GLN A 106 3.18 1.56 -10.20
C GLN A 106 3.54 2.18 -11.55
N GLU A 107 2.55 2.34 -12.43
CA GLU A 107 2.72 3.01 -13.72
C GLU A 107 3.14 4.49 -13.53
N ASP A 108 2.47 5.24 -12.65
CA ASP A 108 2.83 6.63 -12.34
C ASP A 108 4.27 6.73 -11.82
N ARG A 109 4.70 5.79 -10.99
CA ARG A 109 6.07 5.72 -10.46
C ARG A 109 7.11 5.42 -11.54
N GLU A 110 6.78 4.56 -12.50
CA GLU A 110 7.64 4.29 -13.66
C GLU A 110 7.77 5.55 -14.54
N ILE A 111 6.67 6.27 -14.77
CA ILE A 111 6.67 7.55 -15.49
C ILE A 111 7.53 8.60 -14.77
N LEU A 112 7.44 8.67 -13.44
CA LEU A 112 8.25 9.57 -12.59
C LEU A 112 9.71 9.12 -12.45
N GLY A 113 10.09 7.95 -12.96
CA GLY A 113 11.46 7.43 -12.95
C GLY A 113 11.93 6.86 -11.60
N PHE A 114 11.00 6.40 -10.75
CA PHE A 114 11.37 5.72 -9.51
C PHE A 114 11.98 4.33 -9.78
N PRO A 115 12.99 3.88 -9.01
CA PRO A 115 13.58 2.57 -9.20
C PRO A 115 12.56 1.43 -8.98
N PRO A 116 12.57 0.36 -9.81
CA PRO A 116 11.65 -0.77 -9.68
C PRO A 116 11.63 -1.42 -8.30
N LYS A 117 12.77 -1.44 -7.58
CA LYS A 117 12.90 -1.93 -6.19
C LYS A 117 11.99 -1.17 -5.21
N THR A 118 11.66 0.08 -5.50
CA THR A 118 10.83 0.92 -4.63
C THR A 118 9.38 0.99 -5.11
N THR A 119 9.05 0.32 -6.23
CA THR A 119 7.78 0.45 -6.94
C THR A 119 7.00 -0.87 -6.95
N PHE A 120 7.64 -1.98 -7.34
CA PHE A 120 6.96 -3.27 -7.47
C PHE A 120 7.10 -4.11 -6.19
N ASN A 121 6.52 -3.64 -5.09
CA ASN A 121 6.55 -4.34 -3.80
C ASN A 121 5.13 -4.75 -3.37
N ARG A 122 5.04 -5.94 -2.80
CA ARG A 122 3.83 -6.53 -2.22
C ARG A 122 4.14 -7.14 -0.86
N LEU A 123 3.22 -6.96 0.09
CA LEU A 123 3.25 -7.68 1.38
C LEU A 123 2.84 -9.14 1.21
N CYS A 124 3.60 -10.03 1.84
CA CYS A 124 3.41 -11.46 1.70
C CYS A 124 2.54 -12.04 2.81
N PRO A 125 1.56 -12.90 2.48
CA PRO A 125 0.72 -13.56 3.47
C PRO A 125 1.52 -14.46 4.40
N ASP A 126 1.00 -14.69 5.59
CA ASP A 126 1.72 -15.40 6.67
C ASP A 126 2.09 -16.83 6.28
N ALA A 127 1.21 -17.47 5.50
CA ALA A 127 1.44 -18.82 4.99
C ALA A 127 2.58 -18.89 3.96
N GLU A 128 2.95 -17.77 3.33
CA GLU A 128 3.90 -17.73 2.20
C GLU A 128 4.83 -16.51 2.31
N PRO A 129 5.88 -16.56 3.16
CA PRO A 129 6.79 -15.44 3.36
C PRO A 129 7.63 -15.09 2.10
N LYS A 130 7.72 -16.00 1.13
CA LYS A 130 8.33 -15.79 -0.19
C LYS A 130 7.26 -15.81 -1.27
N CYS A 131 6.29 -14.92 -1.16
CA CYS A 131 5.20 -14.81 -2.13
C CYS A 131 5.66 -14.20 -3.46
N GLU A 132 4.90 -14.49 -4.52
CA GLU A 132 5.12 -13.89 -5.83
C GLU A 132 4.95 -12.36 -5.77
N GLN A 133 5.98 -11.65 -6.21
CA GLN A 133 6.01 -10.20 -6.32
C GLN A 133 5.38 -9.75 -7.64
N PRO A 134 4.86 -8.51 -7.73
CA PRO A 134 4.23 -8.00 -8.95
C PRO A 134 5.18 -8.08 -10.16
N ALA A 135 4.61 -8.38 -11.33
CA ALA A 135 5.34 -8.30 -12.58
C ALA A 135 5.90 -6.89 -12.79
N LYS A 136 7.17 -6.81 -13.22
CA LYS A 136 7.88 -5.56 -13.44
C LYS A 136 7.67 -5.11 -14.88
N TRP A 137 6.64 -4.30 -15.10
CA TRP A 137 6.36 -3.69 -16.39
C TRP A 137 7.08 -2.36 -16.47
N THR A 138 8.31 -2.38 -16.98
CA THR A 138 9.12 -1.16 -17.13
C THR A 138 8.67 -0.36 -18.34
N ILE A 139 8.64 0.97 -18.22
CA ILE A 139 8.30 1.87 -19.31
C ILE A 139 9.31 1.75 -20.49
N VAL A 140 8.81 1.82 -21.72
CA VAL A 140 9.60 1.80 -22.95
C VAL A 140 9.27 3.07 -23.75
N TYR A 141 10.29 3.87 -24.09
CA TYR A 141 10.15 5.17 -24.78
C TYR A 141 10.51 5.11 -26.29
N SER A 142 10.62 3.90 -26.85
CA SER A 142 11.13 3.64 -28.21
C SER A 142 10.34 4.34 -29.31
#